data_AF-A0A535HMX7-F1
#
_entry.id   AF-A0A535HMX7-F1
#
_cell.length_a   1.000
_cell.length_b   1.000
_cell.length_c   1.000
_cell.angle_alpha   90.00
_cell.angle_beta   90.00
_cell.angle_gamma   90.00
#
_symmetry.space_group_name_H-M   'P 1'
#
loop_
_entity.id
_entity.type
_entity.pdbx_description
1 polymer ?
#
loop_
_entity_poly.entity_id
_entity_poly.type
_entity_poly.pdbx_seq_one_letter_code
_entity_poly.pdbx_strand_id
1 'polypeptide(L)'
;MHPRARGLLSDAHALGLRGVRQLECHDLFFIEGQVTNTDLQRLAVELLSDPIAQSSHWRSDNRDGVDSFYAHIVEVALRPGVTDPVAEQIVRGAHVLGIRGVERAATGQRYHVHGGRHPALRARPHRTGLPTSRPSVRQR
;
A
#
# COMPACT_ATOMS: atom_id res chain seq x y z
N MET A 1 -1.44 -1.12 20.07
CA MET A 1 -1.05 -2.30 19.26
C MET A 1 -2.30 -2.84 18.56
N HIS A 2 -2.32 -2.89 17.23
CA HIS A 2 -3.49 -3.34 16.47
C HIS A 2 -3.78 -4.85 16.72
N PRO A 3 -5.05 -5.26 16.92
CA PRO A 3 -5.40 -6.66 17.22
C PRO A 3 -4.89 -7.66 16.18
N ARG A 4 -4.89 -7.25 14.89
CA ARG A 4 -4.45 -8.05 13.75
C ARG A 4 -2.96 -8.41 13.81
N ALA A 5 -2.11 -7.48 14.24
CA ALA A 5 -0.68 -7.71 14.36
C ALA A 5 -0.34 -8.80 15.38
N ARG A 6 -1.12 -8.90 16.47
CA ARG A 6 -0.93 -9.94 17.49
C ARG A 6 -1.25 -11.34 16.96
N GLY A 7 -2.34 -11.47 16.20
CA GLY A 7 -2.70 -12.75 15.55
C GLY A 7 -1.63 -13.21 14.57
N LEU A 8 -1.22 -12.32 13.67
CA LEU A 8 -0.17 -12.60 12.68
C LEU A 8 1.18 -12.96 13.31
N LEU A 9 1.54 -12.34 14.44
CA LEU A 9 2.77 -12.68 15.16
C LEU A 9 2.70 -14.10 15.73
N SER A 10 1.55 -14.46 16.31
CA SER A 10 1.30 -15.82 16.81
C SER A 10 1.38 -16.86 15.69
N ASP A 11 0.77 -16.57 14.54
CA ASP A 11 0.81 -17.46 13.36
C ASP A 11 2.24 -17.61 12.82
N ALA A 12 2.99 -16.51 12.74
CA ALA A 12 4.39 -16.54 12.34
C ALA A 12 5.23 -17.43 13.28
N HIS A 13 5.01 -17.34 14.60
CA HIS A 13 5.70 -18.19 15.58
C HIS A 13 5.31 -19.66 15.47
N ALA A 14 4.02 -19.95 15.22
CA ALA A 14 3.53 -21.30 14.98
C ALA A 14 4.14 -21.94 13.73
N LEU A 15 4.42 -21.14 12.70
CA LEU A 15 5.13 -21.54 11.48
C LEU A 15 6.67 -21.62 11.65
N GLY A 16 7.18 -21.41 12.86
CA GLY A 16 8.62 -21.51 13.17
C GLY A 16 9.43 -20.22 12.96
N LEU A 17 8.79 -19.11 12.55
CA LEU A 17 9.43 -17.80 12.36
C LEU A 17 9.59 -17.05 13.70
N ARG A 18 10.11 -17.73 14.72
CA ARG A 18 10.28 -17.20 16.09
C ARG A 18 11.25 -16.02 16.19
N GLY A 19 12.00 -15.75 15.12
CA GLY A 19 12.87 -14.58 15.00
C GLY A 19 12.11 -13.25 14.83
N VAL A 20 10.85 -13.30 14.36
CA VAL A 20 9.98 -12.12 14.26
C VAL A 20 9.55 -11.71 15.67
N ARG A 21 9.89 -10.49 16.08
CA ARG A 21 9.60 -9.98 17.43
C ARG A 21 8.41 -9.05 17.46
N GLN A 22 8.19 -8.32 16.36
CA GLN A 22 7.12 -7.34 16.24
C GLN A 22 6.68 -7.23 14.79
N LEU A 23 5.39 -6.98 14.62
CA LEU A 23 4.73 -6.71 13.35
C LEU A 23 3.93 -5.42 13.47
N GLU A 24 4.05 -4.56 12.48
CA GLU A 24 3.17 -3.40 12.30
C GLU A 24 2.40 -3.61 11.00
N CYS A 25 1.11 -3.34 11.04
CA CYS A 25 0.21 -3.52 9.89
C CYS A 25 -0.28 -2.14 9.47
N HIS A 26 -0.19 -1.86 8.18
CA HIS A 26 -0.67 -0.63 7.58
C HIS A 26 -1.56 -0.98 6.40
N ASP A 27 -2.70 -0.29 6.29
CA ASP A 27 -3.51 -0.33 5.09
C ASP A 27 -2.83 0.51 4.01
N LEU A 28 -2.84 -0.01 2.77
CA LEU A 28 -2.33 0.72 1.60
C LEU A 28 -3.47 1.03 0.64
N PHE A 29 -3.45 2.25 0.13
CA PHE A 29 -4.35 2.70 -0.92
C PHE A 29 -3.51 3.24 -2.07
N PHE A 30 -3.66 2.64 -3.25
CA PHE A 30 -3.07 3.11 -4.48
C PHE A 30 -4.11 3.95 -5.20
N ILE A 31 -3.79 5.22 -5.46
CA ILE A 31 -4.68 6.17 -6.12
C ILE A 31 -4.06 6.55 -7.46
N GLU A 32 -4.82 6.40 -8.53
CA GLU A 32 -4.41 6.76 -9.88
C GLU A 32 -5.32 7.88 -10.40
N GLY A 33 -4.69 8.92 -10.97
CA GLY A 33 -5.36 10.06 -11.57
C GLY A 33 -4.66 11.39 -11.27
N GLN A 34 -5.27 12.49 -11.71
CA GLN A 34 -4.76 13.84 -11.52
C GLN A 34 -5.30 14.43 -10.22
N VAL A 35 -4.57 14.20 -9.11
CA VAL A 35 -5.00 14.62 -7.77
C VAL A 35 -4.00 15.62 -7.19
N THR A 36 -4.50 16.75 -6.68
CA THR A 36 -3.64 17.77 -6.05
C THR A 36 -3.21 17.33 -4.65
N ASN A 37 -2.14 17.91 -4.09
CA ASN A 37 -1.74 17.61 -2.70
C ASN A 37 -2.83 17.95 -1.68
N THR A 38 -3.58 19.03 -1.91
CA THR A 38 -4.73 19.40 -1.06
C THR A 38 -5.79 18.32 -1.12
N ASP A 39 -6.11 17.83 -2.31
CA ASP A 39 -7.09 16.75 -2.49
C ASP A 39 -6.60 15.42 -1.88
N LEU A 40 -5.30 15.09 -1.98
CA LEU A 40 -4.73 13.93 -1.32
C LEU A 40 -4.85 14.02 0.21
N GLN A 41 -4.62 15.20 0.79
CA GLN A 41 -4.81 15.42 2.21
C GLN A 41 -6.27 15.25 2.62
N ARG A 42 -7.20 15.79 1.83
CA ARG A 42 -8.64 15.61 2.05
C ARG A 42 -9.06 14.15 1.94
N LEU A 43 -8.60 13.43 0.92
CA LEU A 43 -8.85 11.99 0.80
C LEU A 43 -8.35 11.22 2.02
N ALA A 44 -7.14 11.54 2.49
CA ALA A 44 -6.55 10.88 3.65
C ALA A 44 -7.40 11.07 4.92
N VAL A 45 -7.79 12.31 5.22
CA VAL A 45 -8.48 12.68 6.48
C VAL A 45 -9.99 12.43 6.43
N GLU A 46 -10.63 12.65 5.28
CA GLU A 46 -12.09 12.60 5.15
C GLU A 46 -12.60 11.21 4.71
N LEU A 47 -11.75 10.38 4.10
CA LEU A 47 -12.20 9.11 3.49
C LEU A 47 -11.36 7.88 3.86
N LEU A 48 -10.03 7.99 3.86
CA LEU A 48 -9.14 6.81 3.88
C LEU A 48 -8.61 6.45 5.27
N SER A 49 -8.74 7.34 6.25
CA SER A 49 -8.29 7.08 7.62
C SER A 49 -9.23 7.72 8.62
N ASP A 50 -9.27 7.15 9.82
CA ASP A 50 -9.82 7.81 11.00
C ASP A 50 -8.77 8.80 11.55
N PRO A 51 -9.01 10.12 11.50
CA PRO A 51 -8.02 11.12 11.90
C PRO A 51 -7.73 11.13 13.41
N ILE A 52 -8.56 10.47 14.23
CA ILE A 52 -8.34 10.36 15.68
C ILE A 52 -7.47 9.14 15.99
N ALA A 53 -7.73 8.02 15.32
CA ALA A 53 -7.10 6.74 15.64
C ALA A 53 -5.90 6.38 14.76
N GLN A 54 -5.78 7.00 13.58
CA GLN A 54 -4.83 6.61 12.54
C GLN A 54 -4.02 7.81 12.04
N SER A 55 -2.76 7.56 11.69
CA SER A 55 -1.93 8.49 10.94
C SER A 55 -1.80 8.02 9.49
N SER A 56 -1.86 8.97 8.57
CA SER A 56 -1.77 8.73 7.13
C SER A 56 -0.59 9.46 6.53
N HIS A 57 0.14 8.80 5.64
CA HIS A 57 1.18 9.42 4.82
C HIS A 57 1.00 8.96 3.38
N TRP A 58 1.20 9.87 2.42
CA TRP A 58 1.21 9.54 1.01
C TRP A 58 2.59 9.84 0.42
N ARG A 59 2.93 9.09 -0.63
CA ARG A 59 4.14 9.29 -1.43
C ARG A 59 3.71 9.20 -2.90
N SER A 60 4.14 10.15 -3.73
CA SER A 60 4.10 9.97 -5.18
C SER A 60 5.24 9.05 -5.60
N ASP A 61 5.17 8.42 -6.78
CA ASP A 61 6.25 7.58 -7.30
C ASP A 61 7.53 8.41 -7.51
N ASN A 62 8.27 8.55 -6.42
CA ASN A 62 9.64 8.95 -6.40
C ASN A 62 10.31 8.15 -5.29
N ARG A 63 11.57 7.84 -5.51
CA ARG A 63 12.40 6.88 -4.76
C ARG A 63 12.78 7.42 -3.38
N ASP A 64 11.80 7.84 -2.60
CA ASP A 64 12.00 8.25 -1.22
C ASP A 64 12.29 7.01 -0.42
N GLY A 65 13.58 6.87 -0.09
CA GLY A 65 14.24 5.71 0.48
C GLY A 65 13.34 4.93 1.43
N VAL A 66 13.30 3.62 1.20
CA VAL A 66 12.77 2.65 2.16
C VAL A 66 13.33 3.04 3.52
N ASP A 67 12.43 3.39 4.44
CA ASP A 67 12.77 3.89 5.76
C ASP A 67 13.68 2.86 6.42
N SER A 68 14.98 3.21 6.51
CA SER A 68 16.10 2.29 6.80
C SER A 68 16.06 1.70 8.22
N PHE A 69 15.01 1.97 8.97
CA PHE A 69 14.79 1.50 10.34
C PHE A 69 14.06 0.16 10.42
N TYR A 70 13.36 -0.25 9.36
CA TYR A 70 12.63 -1.52 9.33
C TYR A 70 13.48 -2.63 8.71
N ALA A 71 13.66 -3.74 9.44
CA ALA A 71 14.48 -4.86 8.99
C ALA A 71 13.94 -5.48 7.69
N HIS A 72 12.61 -5.59 7.55
CA HIS A 72 11.94 -6.08 6.34
C HIS A 72 10.56 -5.45 6.18
N ILE A 73 10.24 -5.01 4.95
CA ILE A 73 8.90 -4.56 4.56
C ILE A 73 8.30 -5.57 3.59
N VAL A 74 7.07 -6.00 3.85
CA VAL A 74 6.30 -6.87 2.95
C VAL A 74 5.02 -6.15 2.54
N GLU A 75 4.80 -6.06 1.23
CA GLU A 75 3.58 -5.47 0.68
C GLU A 75 2.77 -6.53 -0.05
N VAL A 76 1.46 -6.50 0.16
CA VAL A 76 0.51 -7.41 -0.47
C VAL A 76 -0.57 -6.57 -1.11
N ALA A 77 -0.79 -6.78 -2.41
CA ALA A 77 -1.86 -6.16 -3.17
C ALA A 77 -2.58 -7.23 -4.01
N LEU A 78 -3.81 -6.93 -4.40
CA LEU A 78 -4.57 -7.80 -5.29
C LEU A 78 -3.91 -7.87 -6.68
N ARG A 79 -3.99 -9.05 -7.31
CA ARG A 79 -3.46 -9.24 -8.67
C ARG A 79 -4.31 -8.49 -9.69
N PRO A 80 -3.73 -8.06 -10.82
CA PRO A 80 -4.51 -7.49 -11.93
C PRO A 80 -5.65 -8.42 -12.35
N GLY A 81 -6.85 -7.87 -12.52
CA GLY A 81 -8.05 -8.62 -12.90
C GLY A 81 -8.85 -9.19 -11.72
N VAL A 82 -8.38 -9.04 -10.48
CA VAL A 82 -9.19 -9.34 -9.28
C VAL A 82 -10.05 -8.11 -8.94
N THR A 83 -11.34 -8.34 -8.71
CA THR A 83 -12.27 -7.29 -8.27
C THR A 83 -11.91 -6.81 -6.86
N ASP A 84 -11.79 -5.50 -6.71
CA ASP A 84 -11.57 -4.82 -5.44
C ASP A 84 -12.77 -3.90 -5.15
N PRO A 85 -13.81 -4.38 -4.44
CA PRO A 85 -15.01 -3.59 -4.19
C PRO A 85 -14.72 -2.36 -3.32
N VAL A 86 -13.71 -2.43 -2.45
CA VAL A 86 -13.31 -1.30 -1.60
C VAL A 86 -12.70 -0.20 -2.46
N ALA A 87 -11.82 -0.56 -3.40
CA ALA A 87 -11.27 0.39 -4.35
C ALA A 87 -12.36 1.10 -5.18
N GLU A 88 -13.39 0.38 -5.62
CA GLU A 88 -14.53 1.00 -6.31
C GLU A 88 -15.26 2.01 -5.42
N GLN A 89 -15.43 1.72 -4.13
CA GLN A 89 -16.03 2.67 -3.19
C GLN A 89 -15.13 3.88 -2.91
N ILE A 90 -13.80 3.70 -2.91
CA ILE A 90 -12.86 4.81 -2.75
C ILE A 90 -13.02 5.80 -3.91
N VAL A 91 -13.09 5.33 -5.16
CA VAL A 91 -13.30 6.19 -6.33
C VAL A 91 -14.63 6.93 -6.22
N ARG A 92 -15.72 6.22 -5.89
CA ARG A 92 -17.05 6.85 -5.71
C ARG A 92 -17.05 7.88 -4.58
N GLY A 93 -16.47 7.55 -3.43
CA GLY A 93 -16.37 8.43 -2.27
C GLY A 93 -15.57 9.69 -2.57
N ALA A 94 -14.43 9.56 -3.26
CA ALA A 94 -13.64 10.70 -3.72
C ALA A 94 -14.46 11.67 -4.57
N HIS A 95 -15.25 11.13 -5.52
CA HIS A 95 -16.10 11.94 -6.39
C HIS A 95 -17.23 12.64 -5.62
N VAL A 96 -17.80 11.97 -4.61
CA VAL A 96 -18.80 12.58 -3.70
C VAL A 96 -18.18 13.76 -2.91
N LEU A 97 -16.91 13.67 -2.52
CA LEU A 97 -16.15 14.76 -1.89
C LEU A 97 -15.75 15.90 -2.85
N GLY A 98 -16.15 15.79 -4.13
CA GLY A 98 -15.82 16.74 -5.20
C GLY A 98 -14.48 16.49 -5.89
N ILE A 99 -13.74 15.45 -5.49
CA ILE A 99 -12.40 15.14 -5.98
C ILE A 99 -12.51 14.21 -7.20
N ARG A 100 -12.85 14.80 -8.35
CA ARG A 100 -13.07 14.05 -9.61
C ARG A 100 -11.80 13.55 -10.29
N GLY A 101 -10.63 14.00 -9.82
CA GLY A 101 -9.33 13.61 -10.36
C GLY A 101 -8.91 12.18 -10.03
N VAL A 102 -9.61 11.49 -9.12
CA VAL A 102 -9.38 10.07 -8.82
C VAL A 102 -10.06 9.22 -9.89
N GLU A 103 -9.26 8.53 -10.71
CA GLU A 103 -9.77 7.71 -11.82
C GLU A 103 -9.88 6.24 -11.43
N ARG A 104 -8.87 5.74 -10.71
CA ARG A 104 -8.81 4.35 -10.24
C ARG A 104 -8.22 4.30 -8.84
N ALA A 105 -8.57 3.24 -8.12
CA ALA A 105 -7.94 2.91 -6.85
C ALA A 105 -7.60 1.42 -6.80
N ALA A 106 -6.72 1.04 -5.88
CA ALA A 106 -6.53 -0.34 -5.44
C ALA A 106 -6.19 -0.37 -3.96
N THR A 107 -6.55 -1.46 -3.28
CA THR A 107 -6.21 -1.67 -1.87
C THR A 107 -5.07 -2.67 -1.71
N GLY A 108 -4.34 -2.51 -0.61
CA GLY A 108 -3.26 -3.40 -0.24
C GLY A 108 -2.98 -3.34 1.26
N GLN A 109 -1.95 -4.07 1.66
CA GLN A 109 -1.48 -4.15 3.03
C GLN A 109 0.04 -4.06 3.03
N ARG A 110 0.59 -3.30 3.97
CA ARG A 110 2.02 -3.27 4.27
C ARG A 110 2.26 -3.80 5.66
N TYR A 111 3.26 -4.66 5.78
CA TYR A 111 3.75 -5.20 7.02
C TYR A 111 5.18 -4.75 7.26
N HIS A 112 5.42 -4.07 8.36
CA HIS A 112 6.77 -3.88 8.87
C HIS A 112 7.10 -5.03 9.81
N VAL A 113 8.14 -5.78 9.47
CA VAL A 113 8.58 -6.95 10.21
C VAL A 113 9.87 -6.61 10.94
N HIS A 114 9.84 -6.74 12.26
CA HIS A 114 10.97 -6.45 13.13
C HIS A 114 11.52 -7.71 13.77
N GLY A 115 12.85 -7.81 13.81
CA GLY A 115 13.58 -8.92 14.43
C GLY A 115 13.95 -10.03 13.44
N GLY A 116 15.00 -10.78 13.81
CA GLY A 116 15.40 -12.03 13.16
C GLY A 116 15.95 -11.87 11.73
N ARG A 117 17.26 -12.04 11.56
CA ARG A 117 17.87 -12.31 10.25
C ARG A 117 17.46 -13.71 9.78
N HIS A 118 16.22 -13.90 9.31
CA HIS A 118 15.83 -15.17 8.71
C HIS A 118 16.18 -15.16 7.21
N PRO A 119 16.96 -16.12 6.68
CA PRO A 119 17.40 -16.11 5.28
C PRO A 119 16.26 -16.19 4.26
N ALA A 120 15.06 -16.65 4.67
CA ALA A 120 13.87 -16.66 3.81
C ALA A 120 13.22 -15.28 3.61
N LEU A 121 13.54 -14.27 4.44
CA LEU A 121 13.09 -12.88 4.30
C LEU A 121 13.95 -12.07 3.30
N ARG A 122 14.77 -12.73 2.49
CA ARG A 122 15.50 -12.08 1.40
C ARG A 122 14.49 -11.65 0.34
N ALA A 123 14.30 -10.34 0.23
CA ALA A 123 13.48 -9.72 -0.81
C ALA A 123 13.88 -10.28 -2.19
N ARG A 124 12.91 -10.82 -2.93
CA ARG A 124 13.08 -10.96 -4.38
C ARG A 124 12.88 -9.58 -4.99
N PRO A 125 13.76 -9.11 -5.90
CA PRO A 125 13.55 -7.84 -6.56
C PRO A 125 12.18 -7.84 -7.23
N HIS A 126 11.42 -6.75 -7.01
CA HIS A 126 10.15 -6.55 -7.69
C HIS A 126 10.37 -6.70 -9.21
N ARG A 127 9.59 -7.55 -9.86
CA ARG A 127 9.54 -7.58 -11.33
C ARG A 127 8.36 -6.69 -11.69
N THR A 128 8.61 -5.39 -11.76
CA THR A 128 7.65 -4.38 -12.26
C THR A 128 7.41 -4.66 -13.73
N GLY A 129 6.43 -5.51 -14.02
CA GLY A 129 5.78 -5.55 -15.31
C GLY A 129 4.70 -4.49 -15.34
N LEU A 130 5.07 -3.21 -15.49
CA LEU A 130 4.17 -2.26 -16.13
C LEU A 130 4.33 -2.44 -17.66
N PRO A 131 3.24 -2.48 -18.43
CA PRO A 131 3.32 -2.60 -19.87
C PRO A 131 4.02 -1.38 -20.47
N THR A 132 5.10 -1.62 -21.21
CA THR A 132 5.75 -0.61 -22.04
C THR A 132 4.76 -0.15 -23.11
N SER A 133 4.30 1.09 -22.99
CA SER A 133 3.62 1.80 -24.06
C SER A 133 4.60 1.96 -25.24
N ARG A 134 4.29 1.28 -26.34
CA ARG A 134 4.92 1.52 -27.65
C ARG A 134 4.50 2.92 -28.14
N PRO A 135 5.41 3.85 -28.45
CA PRO A 135 5.06 4.99 -29.28
C PRO A 135 5.03 4.53 -30.75
N SER A 136 3.84 4.33 -31.31
CA SER A 136 3.65 4.27 -32.76
C SER A 136 3.60 5.71 -33.28
N VAL A 137 4.73 6.22 -33.76
CA VAL A 137 4.76 7.42 -34.61
C VAL A 137 4.52 6.95 -36.04
N ARG A 138 3.31 7.18 -36.55
CA ARG A 138 3.07 7.31 -37.99
C ARG A 138 3.26 8.78 -38.35
N GLN A 139 4.26 9.09 -39.17
CA GLN A 139 4.20 10.23 -40.07
C GLN A 139 4.63 9.77 -41.47
N ARG A 140 3.84 10.28 -42.43
CA ARG A 140 3.75 10.09 -43.89
C ARG A 140 4.81 9.27 -44.61
#